data_AF-A0A0C2FQ86-F1
#
_entry.id   AF-A0A0C2FQ86-F1
#
_cell.length_a   1.000
_cell.length_b   1.000
_cell.length_c   1.000
_cell.angle_alpha   90.00
_cell.angle_beta   90.00
_cell.angle_gamma   90.00
#
_symmetry.space_group_name_H-M   'P 1'
#
loop_
_entity.id
_entity.type
_entity.pdbx_description
1 polymer ?
#
loop_
_entity_poly.entity_id
_entity_poly.type
_entity_poly.pdbx_seq_one_letter_code
_entity_poly.pdbx_strand_id
1 'polypeptide(L)'
;MGFATNSMNAPCLVDKHSLIISDQHNHASLILGCRLSGASTKVFKHNDMHSLEKILRNAIAYGNPKTHRPYRKILIIVEGIYSMEGSICNLPGIIALKKKYGSYLYLDEAHSIGAMGATGRGVVEYWGCDPKDVDILMGTFTKSFGAAGGYIAGAKVRKNHHNWSKSTVKSGKF
;
A
#
# COMPACT_ATOMS: atom_id res chain seq x y z
N MET A 1 -9.59 -1.97 15.24
CA MET A 1 -8.10 -1.96 15.33
C MET A 1 -7.41 -1.96 13.96
N GLY A 2 -7.84 -2.76 12.96
CA GLY A 2 -7.34 -2.63 11.58
C GLY A 2 -7.55 -1.23 10.98
N PHE A 3 -8.69 -0.60 11.27
CA PHE A 3 -8.96 0.80 10.88
C PHE A 3 -7.84 1.76 11.34
N ALA A 4 -7.51 1.74 12.63
CA ALA A 4 -6.47 2.59 13.21
C ALA A 4 -5.08 2.27 12.64
N THR A 5 -4.82 0.99 12.34
CA THR A 5 -3.56 0.56 11.72
C THR A 5 -3.38 1.25 10.37
N ASN A 6 -4.40 1.29 9.53
CA ASN A 6 -4.34 2.01 8.25
C ASN A 6 -4.29 3.53 8.42
N SER A 7 -5.22 4.10 9.21
CA SER A 7 -5.38 5.55 9.29
C SER A 7 -4.19 6.25 9.97
N MET A 8 -3.50 5.58 10.90
CA MET A 8 -2.41 6.17 11.67
C MET A 8 -1.03 5.88 11.09
N ASN A 9 -0.85 4.81 10.30
CA ASN A 9 0.47 4.49 9.75
C ASN A 9 0.76 5.21 8.42
N ALA A 10 -0.22 5.38 7.52
CA ALA A 10 0.02 6.11 6.26
C ALA A 10 0.68 7.49 6.47
N PRO A 11 0.26 8.32 7.45
CA PRO A 11 0.94 9.59 7.78
C PRO A 11 2.39 9.46 8.26
N CYS A 12 2.80 8.29 8.76
CA CYS A 12 4.18 8.05 9.18
C CYS A 12 5.11 7.63 8.03
N LEU A 13 4.54 7.26 6.88
CA LEU A 13 5.24 6.69 5.72
C LEU A 13 5.52 7.72 4.63
N VAL A 14 4.59 8.66 4.47
CA VAL A 14 4.58 9.69 3.43
C VAL A 14 4.26 11.06 4.02
N ASP A 15 4.65 12.11 3.30
CA ASP A 15 4.54 13.51 3.72
C ASP A 15 3.96 14.39 2.60
N LYS A 16 3.84 15.70 2.85
CA LYS A 16 3.38 16.70 1.86
C LYS A 16 4.17 16.75 0.54
N HIS A 17 5.36 16.15 0.49
CA HIS A 17 6.20 16.06 -0.71
C HIS A 17 6.07 14.72 -1.44
N SER A 18 5.12 13.89 -1.00
CA SER A 18 4.86 12.56 -1.52
C SER A 18 3.54 12.53 -2.32
N LEU A 19 3.40 11.50 -3.15
CA LEU A 19 2.17 11.14 -3.85
C LEU A 19 1.66 9.80 -3.34
N ILE A 20 0.39 9.73 -2.99
CA ILE A 20 -0.34 8.48 -2.79
C ILE A 20 -1.20 8.23 -4.03
N ILE A 21 -1.13 7.01 -4.56
CA ILE A 21 -2.02 6.51 -5.61
C ILE A 21 -2.89 5.42 -5.00
N SER A 22 -4.15 5.75 -4.74
CA SER A 22 -5.13 4.86 -4.09
C SER A 22 -6.01 4.20 -5.13
N ASP A 23 -6.32 2.91 -4.96
CA ASP A 23 -7.43 2.30 -5.69
C ASP A 23 -8.74 2.99 -5.33
N GLN A 24 -9.66 3.06 -6.29
CA GLN A 24 -10.98 3.66 -6.16
C GLN A 24 -11.82 3.04 -5.04
N HIS A 25 -11.67 1.73 -4.81
CA HIS A 25 -12.48 0.97 -3.86
C HIS A 25 -11.76 0.68 -2.54
N ASN A 26 -10.63 1.34 -2.29
CA ASN A 26 -9.94 1.21 -1.01
C ASN A 26 -10.84 1.60 0.17
N HIS A 27 -10.69 0.84 1.25
CA HIS A 27 -11.46 0.94 2.47
C HIS A 27 -11.32 2.33 3.11
N ALA A 28 -12.39 2.79 3.76
CA ALA A 28 -12.46 4.12 4.37
C ALA A 28 -11.29 4.43 5.32
N SER A 29 -10.72 3.41 5.98
CA SER A 29 -9.53 3.57 6.83
C SER A 29 -8.28 4.01 6.06
N LEU A 30 -8.07 3.46 4.86
CA LEU A 30 -6.96 3.84 3.99
C LEU A 30 -7.18 5.25 3.46
N ILE A 31 -8.40 5.55 3.02
CA ILE A 31 -8.79 6.90 2.57
C ILE A 31 -8.53 7.94 3.67
N LEU A 32 -8.89 7.64 4.92
CA LEU A 32 -8.60 8.51 6.05
C LEU A 32 -7.10 8.69 6.26
N GLY A 33 -6.31 7.60 6.22
CA GLY A 33 -4.85 7.67 6.32
C GLY A 33 -4.22 8.55 5.23
N CYS A 34 -4.70 8.43 3.99
CA CYS A 34 -4.29 9.31 2.88
C CYS A 34 -4.55 10.78 3.21
N ARG A 35 -5.75 11.11 3.68
CA ARG A 35 -6.13 12.49 4.05
C ARG A 35 -5.27 13.05 5.19
N LEU A 36 -5.03 12.25 6.22
CA LEU A 36 -4.24 12.65 7.39
C LEU A 36 -2.75 12.85 7.07
N SER A 37 -2.23 12.20 6.03
CA SER A 37 -0.80 12.27 5.67
C SER A 37 -0.35 13.64 5.13
N GLY A 38 -1.28 14.46 4.65
CA GLY A 38 -0.98 15.71 3.93
C GLY A 38 -0.32 15.50 2.55
N ALA A 39 -0.11 14.26 2.11
CA ALA A 39 0.43 13.94 0.80
C ALA A 39 -0.58 14.29 -0.31
N SER A 40 -0.07 14.53 -1.52
CA SER A 40 -0.96 14.57 -2.69
C SER A 40 -1.58 13.20 -2.87
N THR A 41 -2.89 13.12 -3.12
CA THR A 41 -3.57 11.83 -3.37
C THR A 41 -4.19 11.85 -4.76
N LYS A 42 -3.99 10.77 -5.51
CA LYS A 42 -4.66 10.48 -6.77
C LYS A 42 -5.34 9.13 -6.68
N VAL A 43 -6.47 8.99 -7.35
CA VAL A 43 -7.24 7.74 -7.39
C VAL A 43 -7.13 7.16 -8.79
N PHE A 44 -6.79 5.88 -8.91
CA PHE A 44 -6.89 5.14 -10.17
C PHE A 44 -8.17 4.31 -10.17
N LYS A 45 -8.72 4.05 -11.36
CA LYS A 45 -9.93 3.22 -11.51
C LYS A 45 -9.68 1.83 -10.93
N HIS A 46 -10.69 1.28 -10.26
CA HIS A 46 -10.60 0.00 -9.57
C HIS A 46 -9.97 -1.10 -10.46
N ASN A 47 -8.86 -1.68 -9.97
CA ASN A 47 -8.13 -2.77 -10.63
C ASN A 47 -7.64 -2.49 -12.09
N ASP A 48 -7.61 -1.23 -12.53
CA ASP A 48 -7.24 -0.83 -13.89
C ASP A 48 -5.77 -0.39 -13.97
N MET A 49 -4.94 -1.26 -14.53
CA MET A 49 -3.49 -1.03 -14.66
C MET A 49 -3.15 0.10 -15.64
N HIS A 50 -3.99 0.36 -16.66
CA HIS A 50 -3.78 1.49 -17.56
C HIS A 50 -4.04 2.81 -16.84
N SER A 51 -5.09 2.87 -16.01
CA SER A 51 -5.36 4.03 -15.17
C SER A 51 -4.23 4.28 -14.17
N LEU A 52 -3.71 3.22 -13.54
CA LEU A 52 -2.59 3.31 -12.61
C LEU A 52 -1.32 3.81 -13.32
N GLU A 53 -0.96 3.18 -14.44
CA GLU A 53 0.22 3.54 -15.23
C GLU A 53 0.17 4.99 -15.74
N LYS A 54 -0.99 5.46 -16.19
CA LYS A 54 -1.18 6.85 -16.62
C LYS A 54 -0.84 7.84 -15.49
N ILE A 55 -1.29 7.56 -14.27
CA ILE A 55 -1.01 8.43 -13.11
C ILE A 55 0.48 8.37 -12.75
N LEU A 56 1.09 7.18 -12.73
CA LEU A 56 2.53 7.01 -12.46
C LEU A 56 3.38 7.79 -13.47
N ARG A 57 3.11 7.62 -14.78
CA ARG A 57 3.82 8.33 -15.85
C ARG A 57 3.72 9.85 -15.68
N ASN A 58 2.52 10.36 -15.43
CA ASN A 58 2.30 11.79 -15.26
C ASN A 58 3.00 12.33 -14.00
N ALA A 59 2.96 11.58 -12.89
CA ALA A 59 3.61 11.97 -11.65
C ALA A 59 5.13 12.08 -11.79
N ILE A 60 5.74 11.18 -12.57
CA ILE A 60 7.18 11.20 -12.83
C ILE A 60 7.55 12.30 -13.83
N ALA A 61 6.78 12.45 -14.91
CA ALA A 61 7.07 13.43 -15.96
C ALA A 61 6.88 14.88 -15.49
N TYR A 62 5.83 15.15 -14.71
CA TYR A 62 5.42 16.51 -14.37
C TYR A 62 5.59 16.86 -12.89
N GLY A 63 5.87 15.88 -12.03
CA GLY A 63 6.00 16.10 -10.58
C GLY A 63 4.71 16.59 -9.94
N ASN A 64 4.85 17.29 -8.82
CA ASN A 64 3.74 17.85 -8.06
C ASN A 64 3.18 19.11 -8.74
N PRO A 65 1.91 19.12 -9.18
CA PRO A 65 1.33 20.23 -9.94
C PRO A 65 1.35 21.59 -9.22
N LYS A 66 1.37 21.59 -7.88
CA LYS A 66 1.36 22.84 -7.09
C LYS A 66 2.75 23.44 -6.90
N THR A 67 3.77 22.60 -6.93
CA THR A 67 5.16 23.04 -6.61
C THR A 67 6.10 22.90 -7.81
N HIS A 68 5.66 22.21 -8.87
CA HIS A 68 6.45 21.82 -10.04
C HIS A 68 7.74 21.07 -9.68
N ARG A 69 7.81 20.46 -8.49
CA ARG A 69 8.93 19.65 -8.02
C ARG A 69 8.60 18.17 -8.15
N PRO A 70 9.61 17.31 -8.44
CA PRO A 70 9.43 15.86 -8.38
C PRO A 70 8.90 15.41 -7.02
N TYR A 71 8.04 14.39 -7.02
CA TYR A 71 7.62 13.73 -5.79
C TYR A 71 8.80 12.99 -5.16
N ARG A 72 9.00 13.13 -3.85
CA ARG A 72 10.06 12.42 -3.12
C ARG A 72 9.77 10.93 -2.99
N LYS A 73 8.49 10.58 -2.87
CA LYS A 73 7.98 9.21 -2.80
C LYS A 73 6.65 9.13 -3.54
N ILE A 74 6.44 8.02 -4.22
CA ILE A 74 5.15 7.63 -4.78
C ILE A 74 4.76 6.31 -4.12
N LEU A 75 3.65 6.29 -3.41
CA LEU A 75 3.13 5.12 -2.70
C LEU A 75 1.82 4.67 -3.35
N ILE A 76 1.78 3.45 -3.86
CA ILE A 76 0.57 2.79 -4.34
C ILE A 76 -0.06 2.08 -3.14
N ILE A 77 -1.37 2.28 -2.94
CA ILE A 77 -2.13 1.65 -1.85
C ILE A 77 -3.27 0.85 -2.45
N VAL A 78 -3.35 -0.43 -2.11
CA VAL A 78 -4.40 -1.36 -2.57
C VAL A 78 -4.78 -2.35 -1.46
N GLU A 79 -5.94 -2.97 -1.61
CA GLU A 79 -6.34 -4.14 -0.81
C GLU A 79 -6.08 -5.44 -1.58
N GLY A 80 -5.76 -6.52 -0.87
CA GLY A 80 -5.64 -7.85 -1.47
C GLY A 80 -6.99 -8.39 -1.94
N ILE A 81 -7.97 -8.36 -1.04
CA ILE A 81 -9.40 -8.54 -1.34
C ILE A 81 -10.14 -7.28 -0.91
N TYR A 82 -10.88 -6.67 -1.83
CA TYR A 82 -11.68 -5.49 -1.56
C TYR A 82 -12.96 -5.90 -0.83
N SER A 83 -13.15 -5.39 0.38
CA SER A 83 -14.16 -5.90 1.32
C SER A 83 -15.62 -5.85 0.84
N MET A 84 -15.95 -4.91 -0.06
CA MET A 84 -17.34 -4.68 -0.48
C MET A 84 -17.77 -5.57 -1.64
N GLU A 85 -16.90 -5.77 -2.63
CA GLU A 85 -17.23 -6.55 -3.83
C GLU A 85 -16.60 -7.95 -3.84
N GLY A 86 -15.61 -8.19 -2.97
CA GLY A 86 -14.84 -9.43 -2.94
C GLY A 86 -13.90 -9.59 -4.13
N SER A 87 -13.66 -8.53 -4.92
CA SER A 87 -12.69 -8.55 -6.00
C SER A 87 -11.28 -8.70 -5.46
N ILE A 88 -10.40 -9.34 -6.26
CA ILE A 88 -9.00 -9.57 -5.94
C ILE A 88 -8.16 -8.58 -6.76
N CYS A 89 -7.20 -7.90 -6.13
CA CYS A 89 -6.32 -7.01 -6.87
C CYS A 89 -5.43 -7.76 -7.86
N ASN A 90 -5.12 -7.13 -9.00
CA ASN A 90 -4.12 -7.59 -9.95
C ASN A 90 -2.71 -7.29 -9.40
N LEU A 91 -2.32 -8.01 -8.35
CA LEU A 91 -1.03 -7.85 -7.69
C LEU A 91 0.17 -7.98 -8.66
N PRO A 92 0.21 -8.96 -9.59
CA PRO A 92 1.32 -9.04 -10.56
C PRO A 92 1.47 -7.78 -11.41
N GLY A 93 0.36 -7.23 -11.92
CA GLY A 93 0.37 -5.99 -12.71
C GLY A 93 0.83 -4.78 -11.88
N ILE A 94 0.36 -4.68 -10.63
CA ILE A 94 0.76 -3.61 -9.71
C ILE A 94 2.26 -3.71 -9.41
N ILE A 95 2.79 -4.90 -9.12
CA ILE A 95 4.22 -5.12 -8.88
C ILE A 95 5.05 -4.76 -10.12
N ALA A 96 4.61 -5.15 -11.30
CA ALA A 96 5.30 -4.82 -12.55
C ALA A 96 5.40 -3.30 -12.76
N LEU A 97 4.30 -2.56 -12.57
CA LEU A 97 4.29 -1.10 -12.66
C LEU A 97 5.12 -0.46 -11.55
N LYS A 98 5.04 -0.99 -10.32
CA LYS A 98 5.84 -0.53 -9.18
C LYS A 98 7.34 -0.59 -9.49
N LYS A 99 7.81 -1.73 -10.00
CA LYS A 99 9.21 -1.92 -10.39
C LYS A 99 9.60 -1.01 -11.56
N LYS A 100 8.75 -0.91 -12.59
CA LYS A 100 8.99 -0.09 -13.78
C LYS A 100 9.16 1.40 -13.45
N TYR A 101 8.40 1.91 -12.49
CA TYR A 101 8.35 3.33 -12.16
C TYR A 101 9.04 3.70 -10.85
N GLY A 102 9.62 2.74 -10.13
CA GLY A 102 10.35 2.98 -8.87
C GLY A 102 9.46 3.50 -7.74
N SER A 103 8.20 3.07 -7.67
CA SER A 103 7.28 3.44 -6.58
C SER A 103 7.34 2.42 -5.43
N TYR A 104 6.59 2.71 -4.36
CA TYR A 104 6.38 1.80 -3.23
C TYR A 104 4.97 1.22 -3.26
N LEU A 105 4.79 0.05 -2.67
CA LEU A 105 3.51 -0.66 -2.57
C LEU A 105 3.14 -0.90 -1.10
N TYR A 106 1.97 -0.40 -0.71
CA TYR A 106 1.25 -0.76 0.51
C TYR A 106 0.09 -1.67 0.14
N LEU A 107 0.12 -2.90 0.64
CA LEU A 107 -0.89 -3.92 0.42
C LEU A 107 -1.60 -4.22 1.74
N ASP A 108 -2.89 -3.92 1.80
CA ASP A 108 -3.76 -4.31 2.90
C ASP A 108 -4.31 -5.73 2.67
N GLU A 109 -3.79 -6.68 3.45
CA GLU A 109 -4.17 -8.09 3.42
C GLU A 109 -5.32 -8.41 4.40
N ALA A 110 -6.02 -7.43 4.96
CA ALA A 110 -6.97 -7.69 6.05
C ALA A 110 -8.06 -8.72 5.70
N HIS A 111 -8.50 -8.80 4.45
CA HIS A 111 -9.48 -9.78 3.99
C HIS A 111 -8.89 -11.01 3.31
N SER A 112 -7.59 -11.00 2.98
CA SER A 112 -6.93 -12.08 2.24
C SER A 112 -6.02 -12.93 3.13
N ILE A 113 -5.39 -12.36 4.15
CA ILE A 113 -4.61 -13.13 5.12
C ILE A 113 -5.50 -14.13 5.85
N GLY A 114 -5.06 -15.38 5.93
CA GLY A 114 -5.80 -16.52 6.48
C GLY A 114 -6.93 -17.04 5.59
N ALA A 115 -7.28 -16.35 4.50
CA ALA A 115 -8.36 -16.74 3.58
C ALA A 115 -7.85 -17.18 2.20
N MET A 116 -6.68 -16.69 1.78
CA MET A 116 -6.15 -16.88 0.43
C MET A 116 -4.76 -17.51 0.44
N GLY A 117 -4.44 -18.20 -0.65
CA GLY A 117 -3.19 -18.95 -0.80
C GLY A 117 -3.27 -20.34 -0.16
N ALA A 118 -2.41 -21.25 -0.61
CA ALA A 118 -2.44 -22.65 -0.16
C ALA A 118 -2.20 -22.81 1.36
N THR A 119 -1.48 -21.86 1.97
CA THR A 119 -1.19 -21.86 3.42
C THR A 119 -1.83 -20.69 4.15
N GLY A 120 -2.75 -19.97 3.50
CA GLY A 120 -3.42 -18.81 4.09
C GLY A 120 -2.54 -17.57 4.21
N ARG A 121 -1.45 -17.46 3.44
CA ARG A 121 -0.53 -16.31 3.53
C ARG A 121 -1.00 -15.07 2.76
N GLY A 122 -2.20 -15.10 2.21
CA GLY A 122 -2.82 -13.94 1.60
C GLY A 122 -2.67 -13.89 0.08
N VAL A 123 -2.96 -12.72 -0.47
CA VAL A 123 -3.05 -12.53 -1.92
C VAL A 123 -1.69 -12.66 -2.60
N VAL A 124 -0.60 -12.36 -1.87
CA VAL A 124 0.77 -12.58 -2.36
C VAL A 124 1.01 -14.06 -2.69
N GLU A 125 0.63 -14.97 -1.80
CA GLU A 125 0.77 -16.42 -2.02
C GLU A 125 -0.19 -16.90 -3.10
N TYR A 126 -1.44 -16.40 -3.10
CA TYR A 126 -2.43 -16.73 -4.12
C TYR A 126 -1.93 -16.49 -5.55
N TRP A 127 -1.23 -15.37 -5.79
CA TRP A 127 -0.63 -15.06 -7.09
C TRP A 127 0.76 -15.68 -7.32
N GLY A 128 1.34 -16.34 -6.32
CA GLY A 128 2.72 -16.82 -6.38
C GLY A 128 3.77 -15.70 -6.50
N CYS A 129 3.46 -14.50 -6.01
CA CYS A 129 4.38 -13.36 -6.04
C CYS A 129 5.42 -13.46 -4.91
N ASP A 130 6.58 -12.82 -5.08
CA ASP A 130 7.58 -12.70 -4.01
C ASP A 130 7.11 -11.65 -2.99
N PRO A 131 6.95 -12.00 -1.69
CA PRO A 131 6.62 -11.01 -0.65
C PRO A 131 7.58 -9.83 -0.57
N LYS A 132 8.83 -9.98 -1.04
CA LYS A 132 9.83 -8.89 -1.07
C LYS A 132 9.49 -7.79 -2.07
N ASP A 133 8.58 -8.06 -3.02
CA ASP A 133 8.13 -7.05 -3.98
C ASP A 133 7.09 -6.09 -3.40
N VAL A 134 6.49 -6.47 -2.26
CA VAL A 134 5.58 -5.64 -1.47
C VAL A 134 6.38 -4.92 -0.37
N ASP A 135 6.39 -3.59 -0.41
CA ASP A 135 7.20 -2.83 0.55
C ASP A 135 6.56 -2.80 1.94
N ILE A 136 5.22 -2.82 1.99
CA ILE A 136 4.43 -2.73 3.21
C ILE A 136 3.25 -3.68 3.10
N LEU A 137 3.22 -4.69 3.97
CA LEU A 137 2.10 -5.59 4.19
C LEU A 137 1.36 -5.16 5.45
N MET A 138 0.10 -4.83 5.34
CA MET A 138 -0.78 -4.59 6.48
C MET A 138 -1.71 -5.79 6.65
N GLY A 139 -2.02 -6.16 7.88
CA GLY A 139 -3.08 -7.13 8.16
C GLY A 139 -3.81 -6.84 9.47
N THR A 140 -4.87 -7.62 9.71
CA THR A 140 -5.69 -7.51 10.92
C THR A 140 -5.80 -8.85 11.61
N PHE A 141 -5.81 -8.85 12.94
CA PHE A 141 -6.09 -10.05 13.73
C PHE A 141 -7.59 -10.28 13.95
N THR A 142 -8.43 -9.29 13.62
CA THR A 142 -9.87 -9.27 13.93
C THR A 142 -10.77 -10.05 12.97
N LYS A 143 -10.20 -10.73 11.97
CA LYS A 143 -10.96 -11.46 10.95
C LYS A 143 -10.60 -12.93 11.00
N SER A 144 -9.81 -13.41 10.04
CA SER A 144 -9.42 -14.82 9.92
C SER A 144 -8.76 -15.40 11.19
N PHE A 145 -8.14 -14.55 12.01
CA PHE A 145 -7.46 -14.95 13.25
C PHE A 145 -8.32 -14.87 14.53
N GLY A 146 -9.57 -14.37 14.46
CA GLY A 146 -10.49 -14.36 15.60
C GLY A 146 -10.01 -13.60 16.85
N ALA A 147 -9.06 -12.68 16.72
CA ALA A 147 -8.40 -11.99 17.82
C ALA A 147 -8.54 -10.46 17.71
N ALA A 148 -7.69 -9.69 18.41
CA ALA A 148 -7.72 -8.23 18.39
C ALA A 148 -6.38 -7.64 17.95
N GLY A 149 -6.42 -6.56 17.16
CA GLY A 149 -5.23 -5.84 16.72
C GLY A 149 -5.07 -5.79 15.20
N GLY A 150 -4.00 -5.14 14.77
CA GLY A 150 -3.52 -5.11 13.40
C GLY A 150 -2.02 -4.98 13.38
N TYR A 151 -1.40 -5.30 12.25
CA TYR A 151 0.05 -5.27 12.09
C TYR A 151 0.43 -4.62 10.77
N ILE A 152 1.67 -4.15 10.72
CA ILE A 152 2.36 -3.81 9.49
C ILE A 152 3.70 -4.53 9.49
N ALA A 153 4.01 -5.20 8.39
CA ALA A 153 5.29 -5.79 8.10
C ALA A 153 5.90 -5.11 6.86
N GLY A 154 7.21 -4.97 6.83
CA GLY A 154 7.92 -4.37 5.71
C GLY A 154 9.41 -4.67 5.82
N ALA A 155 10.12 -4.59 4.71
CA ALA A 155 11.55 -4.84 4.72
C ALA A 155 12.29 -3.83 5.60
N LYS A 156 13.25 -4.30 6.41
CA LYS A 156 14.15 -3.42 7.17
C LYS A 156 14.88 -2.52 6.19
N VAL A 157 14.69 -1.20 6.34
CA VAL A 157 15.27 -0.16 5.49
C VAL A 157 16.77 -0.43 5.26
N ARG A 158 17.15 -0.86 4.05
CA ARG A 158 18.56 -0.81 3.63
C ARG A 158 18.91 0.65 3.36
N LYS A 159 19.99 1.12 3.98
CA LYS A 159 20.45 2.53 3.99
C LYS A 159 20.67 3.19 2.62
N ASN A 160 20.48 2.49 1.49
CA ASN A 160 20.96 2.92 0.18
C ASN A 160 19.87 3.39 -0.81
N HIS A 161 18.58 3.36 -0.48
CA HIS A 161 17.56 4.00 -1.32
C HIS A 161 16.55 4.76 -0.46
N HIS A 162 16.63 6.09 -0.54
CA HIS A 162 15.62 7.06 -0.11
C HIS A 162 14.98 6.82 1.27
N ASN A 163 15.62 7.42 2.29
CA ASN A 163 15.18 7.52 3.69
C ASN A 163 13.65 7.40 3.88
N TRP A 164 13.21 6.22 4.30
CA TRP A 164 12.05 6.11 5.18
C TRP A 164 12.31 6.97 6.41
N SER A 165 11.42 7.92 6.70
CA SER A 165 11.50 8.69 7.93
C SER A 165 11.55 7.71 9.10
N LYS A 166 12.48 7.92 10.01
CA LYS A 166 12.63 7.13 11.24
C LYS A 166 11.40 7.35 12.12
N SER A 167 10.31 6.66 11.83
CA SER A 167 9.21 6.40 12.76
C SER A 167 9.42 4.96 13.24
N THR A 168 10.10 4.81 14.37
CA THR A 168 10.33 3.52 15.04
C THR A 168 9.00 2.86 15.39
N VAL A 169 8.54 1.94 14.53
CA VAL A 169 7.61 0.88 14.94
C VAL A 169 8.48 -0.24 15.51
N LYS A 170 8.39 -0.47 16.83
CA LYS A 170 9.00 -1.64 17.47
C LYS A 170 8.29 -2.88 16.94
N SER A 171 8.95 -3.63 16.06
CA SER A 171 8.50 -4.95 15.64
C SER A 171 8.73 -5.94 16.79
N GLY A 172 7.66 -6.46 17.38
CA GLY A 172 7.71 -7.73 18.09
C GLY A 172 7.94 -8.84 17.06
N LYS A 173 8.86 -9.77 17.37
CA LYS A 173 9.05 -10.97 16.56
C LYS A 173 7.77 -11.81 16.60
N PHE A 174 7.22 -12.10 15.44
CA PHE A 174 6.35 -13.25 15.19
C PHE A 174 6.91 -13.99 13.98
#